data_AF-A0A1I3YMI3-F1
#
_entry.id   AF-A0A1I3YMI3-F1
#
_cell.length_a   1.000
_cell.length_b   1.000
_cell.length_c   1.000
_cell.angle_alpha   90.00
_cell.angle_beta   90.00
_cell.angle_gamma   90.00
#
_symmetry.space_group_name_H-M   'P 1'
#
loop_
_entity.id
_entity.type
_entity.pdbx_description
1 polymer ?
#
loop_
_entity_poly.entity_id
_entity_poly.type
_entity_poly.pdbx_seq_one_letter_code
_entity_poly.pdbx_strand_id
1 'polypeptide(L)'
;MSMNGPASRSGDPAPLCMVSGMATKKYTVTLPEELAEAIRAEVGPGGFSRYVKHAIERQREQDRLGELVDWLEEEYGPVTEAEMAEAEAERREIERMHAELARARRAEAETPASEQHREAA
;
A
#
# COMPACT_ATOMS: atom_id res chain seq x y z
N MET A 1 75.00 21.21 3.25
CA MET A 1 73.88 21.29 2.30
C MET A 1 73.74 19.93 1.63
N SER A 2 72.75 19.13 2.04
CA SER A 2 72.34 17.89 1.37
C SER A 2 70.82 17.84 1.38
N MET A 3 70.22 17.60 0.22
CA MET A 3 68.79 17.43 0.02
C MET A 3 68.35 15.96 0.19
N ASN A 4 67.07 15.82 0.55
CA ASN A 4 66.05 14.86 0.07
C ASN A 4 65.40 13.92 1.11
N GLY A 5 64.08 14.04 1.19
CA GLY A 5 63.13 13.09 1.77
C GLY A 5 61.69 13.64 1.61
N PRO A 6 60.81 13.05 0.78
CA PRO A 6 59.46 13.53 0.54
C PRO A 6 58.38 12.70 1.27
N ALA A 7 57.27 13.35 1.61
CA ALA A 7 55.96 12.74 1.88
C ALA A 7 54.91 13.87 1.67
N SER A 8 54.11 13.96 0.60
CA SER A 8 52.98 13.08 0.23
C SER A 8 52.29 12.50 1.47
N ARG A 9 51.01 12.74 1.75
CA ARG A 9 49.87 12.81 0.83
C ARG A 9 48.60 13.24 1.59
N SER A 10 47.65 13.78 0.84
CA SER A 10 46.19 13.67 0.99
C SER A 10 45.55 14.11 2.30
N GLY A 11 44.88 15.26 2.23
CA GLY A 11 43.67 15.48 3.00
C GLY A 11 42.60 14.50 2.53
N ASP A 12 42.16 13.62 3.42
CA ASP A 12 40.97 12.81 3.20
C ASP A 12 39.73 13.68 3.44
N PRO A 13 38.82 13.81 2.47
CA PRO A 13 37.50 14.37 2.73
C PRO A 13 36.68 13.38 3.54
N ALA A 14 36.07 13.85 4.63
CA ALA A 14 35.14 13.06 5.42
C ALA A 14 34.01 12.50 4.52
N PRO A 15 33.63 11.22 4.65
CA PRO A 15 32.53 10.68 3.88
C PRO A 15 31.21 11.24 4.43
N LEU A 16 30.68 12.25 3.74
CA LEU A 16 29.25 12.54 3.67
C LEU A 16 28.60 11.42 2.85
N CYS A 17 28.02 10.43 3.53
CA CYS A 17 26.79 9.73 3.17
C CYS A 17 26.71 8.41 3.94
N MET A 18 25.83 8.33 4.94
CA MET A 18 25.06 7.11 5.16
C MET A 18 23.63 7.53 5.48
N VAL A 19 22.76 7.32 4.49
CA VAL A 19 21.33 7.10 4.71
C VAL A 19 21.18 6.23 5.96
N SER A 20 20.52 6.76 6.99
CA SER A 20 20.14 5.97 8.16
C SER A 20 19.16 4.91 7.66
N GLY A 21 19.68 3.70 7.39
CA GLY A 21 18.86 2.56 7.04
C GLY A 21 17.79 2.39 8.12
N MET A 22 16.54 2.18 7.70
CA MET A 22 15.41 1.89 8.59
C MET A 22 15.83 0.90 9.69
N ALA A 23 16.01 1.39 10.91
CA ALA A 23 16.50 0.57 12.02
C ALA A 23 15.45 -0.49 12.32
N THR A 24 15.67 -1.72 11.86
CA THR A 24 14.79 -2.85 12.13
C THR A 24 15.21 -3.49 13.45
N LYS A 25 14.24 -3.73 14.33
CA LYS A 25 14.45 -4.47 15.59
C LYS A 25 13.85 -5.85 15.44
N LYS A 26 14.65 -6.89 15.74
CA LYS A 26 14.18 -8.27 15.74
C LYS A 26 13.49 -8.56 17.07
N TYR A 27 12.23 -8.98 17.00
CA TYR A 27 11.49 -9.52 18.11
C TYR A 27 11.27 -11.02 17.88
N THR A 28 11.43 -11.84 18.92
CA THR A 28 11.14 -13.28 18.86
C THR A 28 9.79 -13.51 19.49
N VAL A 29 8.88 -14.16 18.77
CA VAL A 29 7.55 -14.57 19.23
C VAL A 29 7.41 -16.08 19.06
N THR A 30 6.67 -16.71 19.97
CA THR A 30 6.33 -18.13 19.85
C THR A 30 5.00 -18.25 19.11
N LEU A 31 4.96 -19.06 18.07
CA LEU A 31 3.79 -19.30 17.22
C LEU A 31 3.44 -20.78 17.26
N PRO A 32 2.15 -21.15 17.17
CA PRO A 32 1.75 -22.53 16.96
C PRO A 32 2.44 -23.11 15.72
N GLU A 33 3.00 -24.31 15.85
CA GLU A 33 3.75 -24.97 14.78
C GLU A 33 2.90 -25.14 13.52
N GLU A 34 1.65 -25.61 13.68
CA GLU A 34 0.69 -25.78 12.59
C GLU A 34 0.48 -24.47 11.79
N LEU A 35 0.31 -23.35 12.48
CA LEU A 35 0.12 -22.05 11.85
C LEU A 35 1.38 -21.58 11.13
N ALA A 36 2.54 -21.75 11.76
CA ALA A 36 3.81 -21.33 11.19
C ALA A 36 4.15 -22.13 9.92
N GLU A 37 3.88 -23.43 9.90
CA GLU A 37 4.05 -24.28 8.72
C GLU A 37 3.02 -23.99 7.63
N ALA A 38 1.75 -23.76 7.99
CA ALA A 38 0.73 -23.36 7.03
C ALA A 38 1.12 -22.07 6.28
N ILE A 39 1.56 -21.05 7.02
CA ILE A 39 2.02 -19.79 6.42
C ILE A 39 3.27 -20.04 5.56
N ARG A 40 4.24 -20.82 6.03
CA ARG A 40 5.45 -21.15 5.26
C ARG A 40 5.12 -21.85 3.94
N ALA A 41 4.13 -22.75 3.94
CA ALA A 41 3.67 -23.44 2.75
C ALA A 41 3.00 -22.48 1.74
N GLU A 42 2.24 -21.48 2.22
CA GLU A 42 1.56 -20.50 1.37
C GLU A 42 2.53 -19.47 0.76
N VAL A 43 3.46 -18.93 1.57
CA VAL A 43 4.30 -17.79 1.16
C VAL A 43 5.64 -18.20 0.58
N GLY A 44 6.01 -19.48 0.73
CA GLY A 44 7.25 -20.04 0.24
C GLY A 44 8.51 -19.57 0.98
N PRO A 45 9.70 -20.02 0.52
CA PRO A 45 10.96 -19.75 1.18
C PRO A 45 11.29 -18.25 1.19
N GLY A 46 11.55 -17.69 2.38
CA GLY A 46 11.89 -16.28 2.58
C GLY A 46 10.69 -15.31 2.61
N GLY A 47 9.47 -15.79 2.38
CA GLY A 47 8.25 -14.97 2.44
C GLY A 47 7.69 -14.75 3.85
N PHE A 48 8.09 -15.58 4.83
CA PHE A 48 7.48 -15.61 6.16
C PHE A 48 7.57 -14.26 6.90
N SER A 49 8.75 -13.64 6.95
CA SER A 49 8.93 -12.35 7.63
C SER A 49 8.14 -11.22 6.97
N ARG A 50 8.02 -11.24 5.64
CA ARG A 50 7.21 -10.27 4.88
C ARG A 50 5.73 -10.44 5.20
N TYR A 51 5.26 -11.69 5.22
CA TYR A 51 3.89 -12.02 5.57
C TYR A 51 3.55 -11.55 6.98
N VAL A 52 4.38 -11.90 7.97
CA VAL A 52 4.16 -11.48 9.37
C VAL A 52 4.15 -9.96 9.50
N LYS A 53 5.06 -9.26 8.80
CA LYS A 53 5.06 -7.79 8.78
C LYS A 53 3.71 -7.25 8.26
N HIS A 54 3.26 -7.72 7.10
CA HIS A 54 2.00 -7.26 6.52
C HIS A 54 0.78 -7.65 7.36
N ALA A 55 0.79 -8.83 7.98
CA ALA A 55 -0.26 -9.26 8.88
C ALA A 55 -0.34 -8.33 10.10
N ILE A 56 0.79 -7.95 10.70
CA ILE A 56 0.83 -7.02 11.82
C ILE A 56 0.37 -5.61 11.38
N GLU A 57 0.84 -5.12 10.24
CA GLU A 57 0.40 -3.82 9.70
C GLU A 57 -1.12 -3.80 9.49
N ARG A 58 -1.66 -4.87 8.88
CA ARG A 58 -3.10 -5.00 8.65
C ARG A 58 -3.89 -5.15 9.95
N GLN A 59 -3.38 -5.90 10.92
CA GLN A 59 -4.04 -6.05 12.21
C GLN A 59 -4.13 -4.71 12.93
N ARG A 60 -3.04 -3.94 12.99
CA ARG A 60 -3.06 -2.62 13.66
C ARG A 60 -4.02 -1.64 12.98
N GLU A 61 -4.12 -1.69 11.66
CA GLU A 61 -5.10 -0.87 10.94
C GLU A 61 -6.53 -1.29 11.31
N GLN A 62 -6.81 -2.60 11.35
CA GLN A 62 -8.12 -3.12 11.76
C GLN A 62 -8.45 -2.79 13.22
N ASP A 63 -7.49 -2.88 14.14
CA ASP A 63 -7.69 -2.52 15.55
C ASP A 63 -8.08 -1.04 15.66
N ARG A 64 -7.40 -0.16 14.92
CA ARG A 64 -7.71 1.28 14.90
C ARG A 64 -9.08 1.58 14.27
N LEU A 65 -9.45 0.84 13.22
CA LEU A 65 -10.79 0.94 12.63
C LEU A 65 -11.85 0.45 13.62
N GLY A 66 -11.58 -0.62 14.36
CA GLY A 66 -12.45 -1.11 15.43
C GLY A 66 -12.68 -0.06 16.51
N GLU A 67 -11.61 0.57 17.01
CA GLU A 67 -11.72 1.68 17.97
C GLU A 67 -12.59 2.84 17.45
N LEU A 68 -12.50 3.15 16.16
CA LEU A 68 -13.33 4.19 15.54
C LEU A 68 -14.79 3.75 15.45
N VAL A 69 -15.05 2.49 15.07
CA VAL A 69 -16.41 1.93 15.02
C VAL A 69 -17.03 1.92 16.41
N ASP A 70 -16.31 1.48 17.43
CA ASP A 70 -16.77 1.47 18.81
C ASP A 70 -17.20 2.88 19.27
N TRP A 71 -16.39 3.90 18.96
CA TRP A 71 -16.74 5.29 19.26
C TRP A 71 -17.99 5.77 18.51
N LEU A 72 -18.14 5.40 17.24
CA LEU A 72 -19.33 5.75 16.46
C LEU A 72 -20.59 5.06 16.99
N GLU A 73 -20.49 3.80 17.40
CA GLU A 73 -21.61 3.06 18.00
C GLU A 73 -21.97 3.58 19.40
N GLU A 74 -21.00 4.09 20.17
CA GLU A 74 -21.28 4.75 21.44
C GLU A 74 -22.10 6.04 21.25
N GLU A 75 -21.77 6.84 20.24
CA GLU A 75 -22.43 8.12 19.96
C GLU A 75 -23.79 7.96 19.24
N TYR A 76 -23.89 7.04 18.28
CA TYR A 76 -25.05 6.93 17.39
C TYR A 76 -25.86 5.63 17.56
N GLY A 77 -25.33 4.65 18.29
CA GLY A 77 -25.89 3.30 18.38
C GLY A 77 -25.42 2.39 17.25
N PRO A 78 -25.71 1.08 17.35
CA PRO A 78 -25.31 0.10 16.34
C PRO A 78 -26.09 0.31 15.04
N VAL A 79 -25.41 0.09 13.91
CA VAL A 79 -26.04 0.19 12.58
C VAL A 79 -27.04 -0.95 12.39
N THR A 80 -28.26 -0.63 12.00
CA THR A 80 -29.30 -1.64 11.77
C THR A 80 -29.17 -2.27 10.39
N GLU A 81 -29.66 -3.51 10.25
CA GLU A 81 -29.72 -4.21 8.96
C GLU A 81 -30.51 -3.43 7.88
N ALA A 82 -31.52 -2.67 8.30
CA ALA A 82 -32.31 -1.84 7.38
C ALA A 82 -31.47 -0.69 6.81
N GLU A 83 -30.73 0.02 7.67
CA GLU A 83 -29.82 1.11 7.26
C GLU A 83 -28.68 0.58 6.38
N MET A 84 -28.12 -0.60 6.72
CA MET A 84 -27.12 -1.26 5.88
C MET A 84 -27.67 -1.62 4.50
N ALA A 85 -28.90 -2.13 4.43
CA ALA A 85 -29.54 -2.50 3.16
C ALA A 85 -29.84 -1.27 2.28
N GLU A 86 -30.24 -0.15 2.89
CA GLU A 86 -30.44 1.13 2.20
C GLU A 86 -29.11 1.66 1.65
N ALA A 87 -28.06 1.74 2.48
CA ALA A 87 -26.73 2.17 2.05
C ALA A 87 -26.15 1.28 0.93
N GLU A 88 -26.37 -0.03 0.99
CA GLU A 88 -25.96 -0.98 -0.05
C GLU A 88 -26.74 -0.77 -1.37
N ALA A 89 -28.02 -0.41 -1.29
CA ALA A 89 -28.81 -0.07 -2.47
C ALA A 89 -28.29 1.22 -3.12
N GLU A 90 -28.06 2.27 -2.33
CA GLU A 90 -27.48 3.53 -2.80
C GLU A 90 -26.09 3.32 -3.43
N ARG A 91 -25.20 2.57 -2.76
CA ARG A 91 -23.86 2.31 -3.28
C ARG A 91 -23.91 1.64 -4.66
N ARG A 92 -24.78 0.64 -4.84
CA ARG A 92 -24.96 -0.05 -6.12
C ARG A 92 -25.49 0.87 -7.21
N GLU A 93 -26.40 1.79 -6.88
CA GLU A 93 -26.86 2.80 -7.82
C GLU A 93 -25.73 3.73 -8.28
N ILE A 94 -24.94 4.24 -7.32
CA ILE A 94 -23.78 5.08 -7.60
C ILE A 94 -22.79 4.34 -8.49
N GLU A 95 -22.46 3.09 -8.18
CA GLU A 95 -21.54 2.26 -8.97
C GLU A 95 -22.04 2.09 -10.43
N ARG A 96 -23.34 1.87 -10.63
CA ARG A 96 -23.95 1.79 -11.97
C ARG A 96 -23.79 3.11 -12.73
N MET A 97 -24.11 4.24 -12.10
CA MET A 97 -23.95 5.56 -12.73
C MET A 97 -22.49 5.82 -13.13
N HIS A 98 -21.54 5.50 -12.24
CA HIS A 98 -20.11 5.62 -12.55
C HIS A 98 -19.67 4.72 -13.68
N ALA A 99 -20.20 3.50 -13.78
CA ALA A 99 -19.90 2.59 -14.87
C ALA A 99 -20.41 3.12 -16.22
N GLU A 100 -21.61 3.69 -16.25
CA GLU A 100 -22.19 4.33 -17.44
C GLU A 100 -21.35 5.53 -17.89
N LEU A 101 -21.00 6.43 -16.97
CA LEU A 101 -20.13 7.57 -17.26
C LEU A 101 -18.75 7.13 -17.75
N ALA A 102 -18.16 6.09 -17.14
CA ALA A 102 -16.88 5.55 -17.58
C ALA A 102 -16.95 4.91 -18.97
N ARG A 103 -18.09 4.28 -19.33
CA ARG A 103 -18.34 3.76 -20.68
C ARG A 103 -18.49 4.88 -21.70
N ALA A 104 -19.28 5.91 -21.39
CA ALA A 104 -19.44 7.07 -22.26
C ALA A 104 -18.09 7.77 -22.52
N ARG A 105 -17.30 8.05 -21.47
CA ARG A 105 -15.96 8.63 -21.62
C ARG A 105 -15.01 7.78 -22.44
N ARG A 106 -15.08 6.44 -22.31
CA ARG A 106 -14.28 5.53 -23.13
C ARG A 106 -14.71 5.57 -24.59
N ALA A 107 -16.01 5.54 -24.88
CA ALA A 107 -16.53 5.65 -26.25
C ALA A 107 -16.15 6.98 -26.91
N GLU A 108 -16.21 8.08 -26.17
CA GLU A 108 -15.74 9.40 -26.63
C GLU A 108 -14.23 9.40 -26.92
N ALA A 109 -13.41 8.76 -26.07
CA ALA A 109 -11.96 8.64 -26.28
C ALA A 109 -11.58 7.66 -27.40
N GLU A 110 -12.37 6.61 -27.62
CA GLU A 110 -12.25 5.65 -28.73
C GLU A 110 -12.79 6.20 -30.05
N THR A 111 -13.34 7.42 -30.03
CA THR A 111 -13.64 8.19 -31.23
C THR A 111 -12.51 9.19 -31.56
N PRO A 112 -11.32 8.77 -32.06
CA PRO A 112 -10.42 9.72 -32.71
C PRO A 112 -10.38 9.51 -34.24
N ALA A 113 -10.52 10.62 -34.96
CA ALA A 113 -9.86 10.89 -36.25
C ALA A 113 -10.24 10.09 -37.52
N SER A 114 -11.35 9.35 -37.59
CA SER A 114 -11.80 8.75 -38.87
C SER A 114 -12.77 9.61 -39.69
N GLU A 115 -13.44 10.60 -39.08
CA GLU A 115 -14.34 11.52 -39.80
C GLU A 115 -13.66 12.80 -40.33
N GLN A 116 -12.47 13.16 -39.85
CA GLN A 116 -11.82 14.42 -40.26
C GLN A 116 -11.04 14.36 -41.59
N HIS A 117 -10.93 13.19 -42.24
CA HIS A 117 -10.21 13.02 -43.51
C HIS A 117 -11.09 12.80 -44.75
N ARG A 118 -12.43 12.91 -44.65
CA ARG A 118 -13.34 12.69 -45.79
C ARG A 118 -13.94 13.97 -46.40
N GLU A 119 -13.50 15.14 -45.96
CA GLU A 119 -13.91 16.44 -46.51
C GLU A 119 -12.71 17.21 -47.09
N ALA A 120 -11.89 16.51 -47.88
CA ALA A 120 -10.88 17.11 -48.75
C ALA A 120 -10.60 16.16 -49.93
N ALA A 121 -11.58 16.00 -50.82
CA ALA A 121 -11.41 15.40 -52.14
C ALA A 121 -12.38 16.05 -53.14
#